data_AF-A0A8T2YTI2-F1
#
_entry.id   AF-A0A8T2YTI2-F1
#
_cell.length_a   1.000
_cell.length_b   1.000
_cell.length_c   1.000
_cell.angle_alpha   90.00
_cell.angle_beta   90.00
_cell.angle_gamma   90.00
#
_symmetry.space_group_name_H-M   'P 1'
#
loop_
_entity.id
_entity.type
_entity.pdbx_description
1 polymer ?
#
loop_
_entity_poly.entity_id
_entity_poly.type
_entity_poly.pdbx_seq_one_letter_code
_entity_poly.pdbx_strand_id
1 'polypeptide(L)'
;MIQVVSVDVSVGSEEIESVGDFEILSRKDLLARYLGSAEQRRNVLPDDSGQAVAVMSGALKNFLQKVQENGALSGAIGLGGSGGTSLISSTFRSLPIGLPKVMVSTVASGQTEPYIGSLDLIL
;
A
#
# COMPACT_ATOMS: atom_id res chain seq x y z
N MET A 1 11.80 -20.07 -4.52
CA MET A 1 11.09 -19.90 -3.24
C MET A 1 10.46 -18.53 -3.27
N ILE A 2 9.16 -18.40 -2.98
CA ILE A 2 8.48 -17.09 -2.94
C ILE A 2 8.66 -16.51 -1.53
N GLN A 3 9.12 -15.27 -1.44
CA GLN A 3 9.24 -14.52 -0.19
C GLN A 3 7.96 -13.70 0.03
N VAL A 4 7.50 -13.64 1.28
CA VAL A 4 6.36 -12.83 1.69
C VAL A 4 6.87 -11.69 2.57
N VAL A 5 6.54 -10.46 2.20
CA VAL A 5 6.89 -9.25 2.95
C VAL A 5 5.60 -8.53 3.32
N SER A 6 5.41 -8.26 4.60
CA SER A 6 4.32 -7.43 5.11
C SER A 6 4.70 -5.97 5.00
N VAL A 7 3.80 -5.13 4.48
CA VAL A 7 4.06 -3.68 4.33
C VAL A 7 3.05 -2.92 5.17
N ASP A 8 3.54 -2.17 6.15
CA ASP A 8 2.69 -1.31 6.99
C ASP A 8 2.40 0.01 6.28
N VAL A 9 1.10 0.25 6.03
CA VAL A 9 0.56 1.46 5.38
C VAL A 9 -0.35 2.25 6.32
N SER A 10 -0.17 2.08 7.63
CA SER A 10 -0.97 2.76 8.64
C SER A 10 -0.76 4.28 8.58
N VAL A 11 -1.83 5.04 8.77
CA VAL A 11 -1.77 6.51 8.87
C VAL A 11 -1.91 7.02 10.31
N GLY A 12 -2.30 6.14 11.24
CA GLY A 12 -2.43 6.44 12.67
C GLY A 12 -1.10 6.55 13.40
N SER A 13 -1.12 6.89 14.68
CA SER A 13 0.10 7.06 15.49
C SER A 13 0.74 5.74 15.91
N GLU A 14 -0.01 4.63 15.91
CA GLU A 14 0.49 3.32 16.34
C GLU A 14 1.51 2.76 15.35
N GLU A 15 2.57 2.15 15.89
CA GLU A 15 3.60 1.47 15.12
C GLU A 15 3.43 -0.04 15.22
N ILE A 16 3.59 -0.71 14.08
CA ILE A 16 3.55 -2.16 13.99
C ILE A 16 5.00 -2.63 13.86
N GLU A 17 5.49 -3.29 14.91
CA GLU A 17 6.88 -3.78 14.96
C GLU A 17 7.03 -5.20 14.40
N SER A 18 5.95 -5.99 14.34
CA SER A 18 5.97 -7.36 13.84
C SER A 18 4.60 -7.84 13.37
N VAL A 19 4.58 -8.68 12.33
CA VAL A 19 3.37 -9.41 11.87
C VAL A 19 3.73 -10.89 11.71
N GLY A 20 3.49 -11.67 12.77
CA GLY A 20 3.89 -13.08 12.80
C GLY A 20 5.37 -13.29 12.49
N ASP A 21 5.68 -14.30 11.70
CA ASP A 21 7.06 -14.62 11.27
C ASP A 21 7.47 -13.93 9.94
N PHE A 22 6.68 -12.96 9.47
CA PHE A 22 6.93 -12.29 8.20
C PHE A 22 7.90 -11.11 8.37
N GLU A 23 8.77 -10.93 7.38
CA GLU A 23 9.53 -9.69 7.25
C GLU A 23 8.56 -8.52 7.10
N ILE A 24 8.82 -7.43 7.83
CA ILE A 24 7.99 -6.23 7.79
C ILE A 24 8.78 -5.05 7.21
N LEU A 25 8.21 -4.42 6.19
CA LEU A 25 8.58 -3.08 5.79
C LEU A 25 7.73 -2.09 6.59
N SER A 26 8.37 -1.45 7.58
CA SER A 26 7.67 -0.51 8.45
C SER A 26 7.18 0.72 7.68
N ARG A 27 6.16 1.39 8.20
CA ARG A 27 5.69 2.67 7.70
C ARG A 27 6.82 3.70 7.58
N LYS A 28 7.70 3.77 8.58
CA LYS A 28 8.83 4.71 8.60
C LYS A 28 9.79 4.42 7.45
N ASP A 29 10.09 3.15 7.21
CA ASP A 29 10.98 2.74 6.13
C ASP A 29 10.34 2.96 4.76
N LEU A 30 9.03 2.70 4.63
CA LEU A 30 8.28 2.98 3.42
C LEU A 30 8.30 4.47 3.07
N LEU A 31 8.00 5.33 4.05
CA LEU A 31 8.04 6.78 3.89
C LEU A 31 9.46 7.29 3.63
N ALA A 32 10.47 6.74 4.32
CA ALA A 32 11.86 7.14 4.12
C ALA A 32 12.36 6.83 2.69
N ARG A 33 11.82 5.82 2.02
CA ARG A 33 12.13 5.48 0.61
C ARG A 33 11.41 6.38 -0.40
N TYR A 34 10.38 7.09 0.04
CA TYR A 34 9.53 7.95 -0.79
C TYR A 34 9.86 9.44 -0.63
N LEU A 35 10.02 9.89 0.62
CA LEU A 35 10.31 11.27 0.98
C LEU A 35 11.81 11.57 0.79
N GLY A 36 12.11 12.76 0.26
CA GLY A 36 13.48 13.25 0.14
C GLY A 36 14.12 13.64 1.48
N SER A 37 15.42 13.94 1.45
CA SER A 37 16.29 14.24 2.61
C SER A 37 15.84 15.38 3.53
N ALA A 38 14.98 16.29 3.06
CA ALA A 38 14.45 17.39 3.86
C ALA A 38 13.21 17.01 4.70
N GLU A 39 12.38 16.08 4.23
CA GLU A 39 11.11 15.67 4.88
C GLU A 39 11.28 14.40 5.73
N GLN A 40 12.29 13.58 5.43
CA GLN A 40 12.71 12.42 6.23
C GLN A 40 13.01 12.76 7.70
N ARG A 41 13.45 13.99 8.01
CA ARG A 41 13.75 14.41 9.39
C ARG A 41 12.50 14.58 10.25
N ARG A 42 11.33 14.74 9.63
CA ARG A 42 10.06 14.87 10.34
C ARG A 42 9.30 13.55 10.36
N ASN A 43 9.31 12.75 9.29
CA ASN A 43 8.52 11.50 9.20
C ASN A 43 7.06 11.69 9.68
N VAL A 44 6.53 12.91 9.57
CA VAL A 44 5.20 13.28 10.07
C VAL A 44 4.28 13.24 8.86
N LEU A 45 3.31 12.32 8.90
CA LEU A 45 2.17 12.39 8.00
C LEU A 45 1.34 13.64 8.34
N PRO A 46 0.69 14.28 7.37
CA PRO A 46 -0.25 15.37 7.63
C PRO A 46 -1.30 14.98 8.67
N ASP A 47 -1.73 15.92 9.51
CA ASP A 47 -2.81 15.69 10.48
C ASP A 47 -4.17 15.44 9.79
N ASP A 48 -4.33 15.98 8.58
CA ASP A 48 -5.49 15.69 7.74
C ASP A 48 -5.43 14.26 7.22
N SER A 49 -6.43 13.45 7.59
CA SER A 49 -6.48 12.02 7.27
C SER A 49 -6.51 11.75 5.77
N GLY A 50 -7.16 12.61 4.98
CA GLY A 50 -7.19 12.51 3.52
C GLY A 50 -5.80 12.72 2.91
N GLN A 51 -5.10 13.76 3.34
CA GLN A 51 -3.72 14.03 2.92
C GLN A 51 -2.76 12.93 3.39
N ALA A 52 -2.89 12.42 4.62
CA ALA A 52 -2.09 11.31 5.11
C ALA A 52 -2.27 10.04 4.26
N VAL A 53 -3.51 9.71 3.91
CA VAL A 53 -3.83 8.59 3.02
C VAL A 53 -3.24 8.81 1.63
N ALA A 54 -3.30 10.03 1.09
CA ALA A 54 -2.72 10.34 -0.22
C ALA A 54 -1.19 10.18 -0.23
N VAL A 55 -0.50 10.69 0.79
CA VAL A 55 0.96 10.53 0.95
C VAL A 55 1.34 9.06 1.06
N MET A 56 0.61 8.30 1.89
CA MET A 56 0.88 6.87 2.09
C MET A 56 0.61 6.04 0.83
N SER A 57 -0.49 6.31 0.11
CA SER A 57 -0.76 5.70 -1.20
C SER A 57 0.37 5.97 -2.20
N GLY A 58 0.87 7.21 -2.24
CA GLY A 58 2.02 7.59 -3.06
C GLY A 58 3.29 6.82 -2.70
N ALA A 59 3.59 6.69 -1.41
CA ALA A 59 4.73 5.93 -0.91
C ALA A 59 4.63 4.44 -1.26
N LEU A 60 3.48 3.82 -1.02
CA LEU A 60 3.23 2.43 -1.40
C LEU A 60 3.38 2.23 -2.91
N LYS A 61 2.85 3.15 -3.72
CA LYS A 61 2.91 3.07 -5.19
C LYS A 61 4.35 3.11 -5.67
N ASN A 62 5.14 4.06 -5.16
CA ASN A 62 6.55 4.16 -5.51
C ASN A 62 7.33 2.89 -5.13
N PHE A 63 7.04 2.33 -3.96
CA PHE A 63 7.67 1.08 -3.52
C PHE A 63 7.31 -0.10 -4.45
N LEU A 64 6.03 -0.33 -4.71
CA LEU A 64 5.61 -1.45 -5.55
C LEU A 64 6.12 -1.32 -6.99
N GLN A 65 6.17 -0.10 -7.55
CA GLN A 65 6.76 0.14 -8.86
C GLN A 65 8.23 -0.26 -8.90
N LYS A 66 9.04 0.16 -7.91
CA LYS A 66 10.46 -0.24 -7.82
C LYS A 66 10.63 -1.76 -7.72
N VAL A 67 9.79 -2.43 -6.92
CA VAL A 67 9.85 -3.89 -6.77
C VAL A 67 9.44 -4.60 -8.07
N GLN A 68 8.44 -4.06 -8.77
CA GLN A 68 7.98 -4.59 -10.05
C GLN A 68 9.01 -4.38 -11.18
N GLU A 69 9.64 -3.21 -11.26
CA GLU A 69 10.73 -2.91 -12.20
C GLU A 69 11.93 -3.84 -12.04
N ASN A 70 12.22 -4.22 -10.78
CA ASN A 70 13.27 -5.20 -10.46
C ASN A 70 12.86 -6.66 -10.73
N GLY A 71 11.64 -6.91 -11.22
CA GLY A 71 11.12 -8.26 -11.52
C GLY A 71 10.86 -9.12 -10.28
N ALA A 72 10.83 -8.52 -9.09
CA ALA A 72 10.72 -9.24 -7.82
C ALA A 72 9.26 -9.39 -7.34
N LEU A 73 8.31 -8.68 -7.96
CA LEU A 73 6.90 -8.71 -7.56
C LEU A 73 6.16 -9.87 -8.24
N SER A 74 5.78 -10.88 -7.46
CA SER A 74 4.98 -12.03 -7.95
C SER A 74 3.47 -11.87 -7.73
N GLY A 75 3.05 -10.94 -6.87
CA GLY A 75 1.65 -10.65 -6.55
C GLY A 75 1.53 -9.71 -5.36
N ALA A 76 0.33 -9.17 -5.15
CA ALA A 76 0.04 -8.29 -4.02
C ALA A 76 -1.33 -8.61 -3.40
N ILE A 77 -1.38 -8.64 -2.08
CA ILE A 77 -2.61 -8.77 -1.31
C ILE A 77 -2.72 -7.63 -0.30
N GLY A 78 -3.91 -7.06 -0.18
CA GLY A 78 -4.23 -6.02 0.79
C GLY A 78 -5.49 -6.33 1.56
N LEU A 79 -5.71 -5.62 2.66
CA LEU A 79 -6.94 -5.69 3.44
C LEU A 79 -7.28 -4.32 4.03
N GLY A 80 -8.57 -4.05 4.25
CA GLY A 80 -8.99 -2.81 4.90
C GLY A 80 -10.46 -2.47 4.79
N GLY A 81 -10.88 -1.47 5.57
CA GLY A 81 -12.17 -0.81 5.43
C GLY A 81 -12.21 0.13 4.22
N SER A 82 -13.16 1.08 4.19
CA SER A 82 -13.29 2.03 3.07
C SER A 82 -12.00 2.84 2.80
N GLY A 83 -11.37 3.39 3.85
CA GLY A 83 -10.13 4.17 3.72
C GLY A 83 -8.94 3.34 3.23
N GLY A 84 -8.71 2.18 3.85
CA GLY A 84 -7.65 1.26 3.44
C GLY A 84 -7.85 0.70 2.04
N THR A 85 -9.10 0.38 1.67
CA THR A 85 -9.45 -0.03 0.30
C THR A 85 -9.15 1.08 -0.69
N SER A 86 -9.50 2.32 -0.39
CA SER A 86 -9.19 3.46 -1.25
C SER A 86 -7.68 3.64 -1.43
N LEU A 87 -6.93 3.57 -0.33
CA LEU A 87 -5.46 3.67 -0.33
C LEU A 87 -4.83 2.57 -1.18
N ILE A 88 -5.06 1.30 -0.83
CA ILE A 88 -4.38 0.16 -1.44
C ILE A 88 -4.83 -0.06 -2.88
N SER A 89 -6.13 0.03 -3.17
CA SER A 89 -6.64 -0.19 -4.53
C SER A 89 -6.07 0.83 -5.52
N SER A 90 -5.95 2.10 -5.13
CA SER A 90 -5.35 3.14 -5.97
C SER A 90 -3.92 2.79 -6.40
N THR A 91 -3.17 2.15 -5.50
CA THR A 91 -1.81 1.68 -5.74
C THR A 91 -1.80 0.38 -6.56
N PHE A 92 -2.65 -0.60 -6.25
CA PHE A 92 -2.73 -1.86 -7.01
C PHE A 92 -3.12 -1.64 -8.45
N ARG A 93 -3.95 -0.62 -8.73
CA ARG A 93 -4.30 -0.24 -10.10
C ARG A 93 -3.11 0.26 -10.93
N SER A 94 -1.99 0.60 -10.32
CA SER A 94 -0.77 0.97 -11.06
C SER A 94 0.08 -0.22 -11.51
N LEU A 95 -0.25 -1.42 -11.05
CA LEU A 95 0.47 -2.64 -11.41
C LEU A 95 -0.02 -3.21 -12.75
N PRO A 96 0.84 -3.95 -13.48
CA PRO A 96 0.46 -4.54 -14.76
C PRO A 96 -0.71 -5.53 -14.64
N ILE A 97 -1.53 -5.59 -15.69
CA ILE A 97 -2.55 -6.64 -15.85
C ILE A 97 -1.85 -8.00 -15.94
N GLY A 98 -2.45 -9.02 -15.32
CA GLY A 98 -1.92 -10.39 -15.24
C GLY A 98 -1.12 -10.65 -13.97
N LEU A 99 -0.70 -9.62 -13.24
CA LEU A 99 -0.15 -9.77 -11.90
C LEU A 99 -1.29 -10.06 -10.90
N PRO A 100 -1.22 -11.12 -10.07
CA PRO A 100 -2.23 -11.39 -9.05
C PRO A 100 -2.36 -10.23 -8.06
N LYS A 101 -3.56 -9.64 -7.97
CA LYS A 101 -3.92 -8.53 -7.08
C LYS A 101 -5.22 -8.83 -6.34
N VAL A 102 -5.19 -8.91 -5.01
CA VAL A 102 -6.38 -9.23 -4.19
C VAL A 102 -6.52 -8.24 -3.05
N MET A 103 -7.73 -7.77 -2.77
CA MET A 103 -8.00 -6.81 -1.70
C MET A 103 -9.19 -7.26 -0.86
N VAL A 104 -8.95 -7.70 0.36
CA VAL A 104 -10.01 -8.07 1.30
C VAL A 104 -10.67 -6.79 1.82
N SER A 105 -11.87 -6.48 1.33
CA SER A 105 -12.52 -5.19 1.59
C SER A 105 -13.88 -5.33 2.28
N THR A 106 -14.14 -4.49 3.28
CA THR A 106 -15.49 -4.37 3.89
C THR A 106 -16.48 -3.65 2.98
N VAL A 107 -16.02 -3.02 1.91
CA VAL A 107 -16.85 -2.29 0.94
C VAL A 107 -16.90 -3.00 -0.42
N ALA A 108 -16.49 -4.27 -0.49
CA ALA A 108 -16.60 -5.09 -1.70
C ALA A 108 -18.06 -5.26 -2.16
N SER A 109 -19.00 -5.35 -1.22
CA SER A 109 -20.44 -5.41 -1.50
C SER A 109 -21.04 -4.01 -1.63
N GLY A 110 -20.71 -3.30 -2.72
CA GLY A 110 -21.19 -1.94 -2.98
C GLY A 110 -20.81 -1.45 -4.38
N GLN A 111 -20.67 -0.13 -4.55
CA GLN A 111 -20.09 0.45 -5.76
C GLN A 111 -18.56 0.28 -5.74
N THR A 112 -18.04 -0.56 -6.63
CA THR A 112 -16.63 -0.95 -6.68
C THR A 112 -15.83 -0.33 -7.82
N GLU A 113 -16.49 0.36 -8.75
CA GLU A 113 -15.85 1.06 -9.88
C GLU A 113 -14.67 1.95 -9.44
N PRO A 114 -14.75 2.75 -8.36
CA PRO A 114 -13.65 3.61 -7.93
C PRO A 114 -12.40 2.85 -7.43
N TYR A 115 -12.55 1.57 -7.06
CA TYR A 115 -11.49 0.73 -6.52
C TYR A 115 -10.87 -0.17 -7.58
N ILE A 116 -11.67 -0.78 -8.46
CA ILE A 116 -11.19 -1.73 -9.47
C ILE A 116 -10.80 -1.00 -10.77
N GLY A 117 -11.60 -0.03 -11.21
CA GLY A 117 -11.46 0.56 -12.54
C GLY A 117 -11.61 -0.49 -13.65
N SER A 118 -10.74 -0.43 -14.66
CA SER A 118 -10.73 -1.35 -15.81
C SER A 118 -9.65 -2.44 -15.71
N LEU A 119 -9.36 -2.91 -14.48
CA LEU A 119 -8.22 -3.80 -14.20
C LEU A 119 -8.69 -5.11 -13.57
N ASP A 120 -7.79 -6.08 -13.54
CA ASP A 120 -7.96 -7.41 -12.94
C ASP A 120 -7.67 -7.41 -11.43
N LEU A 121 -8.18 -6.40 -10.70
CA LEU A 121 -8.15 -6.36 -9.23
C LEU A 121 -9.36 -7.10 -8.67
N ILE A 122 -9.13 -8.04 -7.75
CA ILE A 122 -10.18 -8.78 -7.04
C ILE A 122 -10.44 -8.11 -5.68
N LEU A 123 -11.71 -7.81 -5.38
CA LEU A 123 -12.19 -7.38 -4.06
C LEU A 123 -12.95 -8.52 -3.36
#